data_AF-A0A1S3NBY6-F1
#
_entry.id   AF-A0A1S3NBY6-F1
#
_cell.length_a   1.000
_cell.length_b   1.000
_cell.length_c   1.000
_cell.angle_alpha   90.00
_cell.angle_beta   90.00
_cell.angle_gamma   90.00
#
_symmetry.space_group_name_H-M   'P 1'
#
loop_
_entity.id
_entity.type
_entity.pdbx_description
1 polymer ?
#
loop_
_entity_poly.entity_id
_entity_poly.type
_entity_poly.pdbx_seq_one_letter_code
_entity_poly.pdbx_strand_id
1 'polypeptide(L)'
;MLTIDGDEASAIQTTTPITIKTGGTYHLGGYFLPTLAPPTQKSFQGCMQAILLDDQPADMHAVEKGIVGAFENVSLDMCAIIDRCMPNHCEHGGRCKQTWDSFSCTCDGTGYTGATCHTC
;
A
#
# COMPACT_ATOMS: atom_id res chain seq x y z
N MET A 1 -16.71 5.08 -13.42
CA MET A 1 -17.26 4.21 -12.37
C MET A 1 -16.11 3.85 -11.44
N LEU A 2 -16.20 4.23 -10.17
CA LEU A 2 -15.21 3.88 -9.15
C LEU A 2 -15.81 2.77 -8.30
N THR A 3 -15.18 1.61 -8.28
CA THR A 3 -15.61 0.49 -7.45
C THR A 3 -14.55 0.19 -6.40
N ILE A 4 -14.99 -0.10 -5.18
CA ILE A 4 -14.16 -0.55 -4.07
C ILE A 4 -14.75 -1.89 -3.61
N ASP A 5 -13.96 -2.95 -3.61
CA ASP A 5 -14.41 -4.31 -3.25
C ASP A 5 -15.59 -4.85 -4.11
N GLY A 6 -15.76 -4.30 -5.31
CA GLY A 6 -16.88 -4.62 -6.20
C GLY A 6 -18.17 -3.86 -5.88
N ASP A 7 -18.21 -3.12 -4.77
CA ASP A 7 -19.25 -2.17 -4.48
C ASP A 7 -19.02 -0.88 -5.28
N GLU A 8 -20.06 -0.44 -5.97
CA GLU A 8 -20.09 0.88 -6.58
C GLU A 8 -20.01 1.94 -5.49
N ALA A 9 -18.91 2.69 -5.43
CA ALA A 9 -18.92 3.94 -4.69
C ALA A 9 -19.99 4.82 -5.32
N SER A 10 -20.84 5.50 -4.52
CA SER A 10 -21.94 6.35 -5.00
C SER A 10 -21.51 7.20 -6.22
N ALA A 11 -21.76 6.66 -7.40
CA ALA A 11 -21.30 7.23 -8.65
C ALA A 11 -22.46 8.00 -9.25
N ILE A 12 -22.17 9.22 -9.71
CA ILE A 12 -23.12 9.96 -10.55
C ILE A 12 -23.27 9.16 -11.86
N GLN A 13 -24.41 8.51 -12.04
CA GLN A 13 -24.71 7.81 -13.28
C GLN A 13 -24.86 8.84 -14.40
N THR A 14 -23.90 8.87 -15.31
CA THR A 14 -23.97 9.73 -16.50
C THR A 14 -24.60 8.94 -17.62
N THR A 15 -25.65 9.49 -18.25
CA THR A 15 -26.38 8.88 -19.37
C THR A 15 -25.65 8.98 -20.71
N THR A 16 -24.49 9.63 -20.75
CA THR A 16 -23.65 9.76 -21.94
C THR A 16 -22.37 8.93 -21.76
N PRO A 17 -21.88 8.26 -22.81
CA PRO A 17 -20.62 7.53 -22.74
C PRO A 17 -19.47 8.52 -22.55
N ILE A 18 -18.96 8.62 -21.32
CA ILE A 18 -17.74 9.38 -21.03
C ILE A 18 -16.56 8.45 -21.27
N THR A 19 -15.74 8.74 -22.28
CA THR A 19 -14.43 8.12 -22.40
C THR A 19 -13.46 8.85 -21.48
N ILE A 20 -13.14 8.26 -20.33
CA ILE A 20 -12.09 8.77 -19.46
C ILE A 20 -10.77 8.31 -20.06
N LYS A 21 -10.09 9.22 -20.78
CA LYS A 21 -8.69 9.02 -21.15
C LYS A 21 -7.83 9.67 -20.08
N THR A 22 -7.18 8.84 -19.30
CA THR A 22 -6.05 9.25 -18.48
C THR A 22 -4.92 9.78 -19.40
N GLY A 23 -4.08 10.68 -18.89
CA GLY A 23 -3.05 11.36 -19.68
C GLY A 23 -1.92 10.44 -20.17
N GLY A 24 -0.71 10.98 -20.36
CA GLY A 24 0.42 10.22 -20.91
C GLY A 24 1.20 9.34 -19.92
N THR A 25 1.14 9.62 -18.62
CA THR A 25 1.97 8.95 -17.60
C THR A 25 1.13 8.50 -16.42
N TYR A 26 1.35 7.27 -15.98
CA TYR A 26 0.69 6.66 -14.81
C TYR A 26 1.71 6.49 -13.67
N HIS A 27 1.35 6.94 -12.47
CA HIS A 27 2.15 6.73 -11.27
C HIS A 27 1.44 5.74 -10.36
N LEU A 28 2.09 4.61 -10.10
CA LEU A 28 1.56 3.53 -9.27
C LEU A 28 2.32 3.52 -7.93
N GLY A 29 1.60 3.32 -6.83
CA GLY A 29 2.19 3.29 -5.49
C GLY A 29 2.42 4.67 -4.86
N GLY A 30 2.64 5.71 -5.66
CA GLY A 30 2.73 7.08 -5.18
C GLY A 30 3.54 7.96 -6.10
N TYR A 31 3.38 9.27 -5.95
CA TYR A 31 4.18 10.25 -6.66
C TYR A 31 4.50 11.40 -5.70
N PHE A 32 5.76 11.79 -5.66
CA PHE A 32 6.20 12.96 -4.91
C PHE A 32 6.87 13.94 -5.86
N LEU A 33 6.51 15.21 -5.74
CA LEU A 33 7.27 16.26 -6.41
C LEU A 33 8.68 16.28 -5.82
N PRO A 34 9.73 16.42 -6.65
CA PRO A 34 11.09 16.56 -6.17
C PRO A 34 11.21 17.92 -5.46
N THR A 35 10.98 17.90 -4.15
CA THR A 35 11.12 19.05 -3.27
C THR A 35 12.27 18.81 -2.28
N LEU A 36 12.82 19.89 -1.75
CA LEU A 36 13.90 19.83 -0.75
C LEU A 36 13.46 19.23 0.60
N ALA A 37 12.15 19.12 0.84
CA ALA A 37 11.59 18.57 2.05
C ALA A 37 11.16 17.11 1.85
N PRO A 38 11.44 16.21 2.82
CA PRO A 38 10.90 14.86 2.75
C PRO A 38 9.36 14.93 2.76
N PRO A 39 8.68 14.11 1.94
CA PRO A 39 7.22 14.11 1.91
C PRO A 39 6.67 13.72 3.27
N THR A 40 5.69 14.48 3.75
CA THR A 40 5.01 14.20 5.03
C THR A 40 4.04 13.03 4.93
N GLN A 41 3.60 12.69 3.72
CA GLN A 41 2.74 11.54 3.45
C GLN A 41 3.57 10.33 3.01
N LYS A 42 3.25 9.17 3.58
CA LYS A 42 3.76 7.89 3.08
C LYS A 42 3.01 7.53 1.79
N SER A 43 3.74 7.04 0.81
CA SER A 43 3.17 6.39 -0.38
C SER A 43 2.55 5.05 0.02
N PHE A 44 1.84 4.42 -0.90
CA PHE A 44 1.37 3.06 -0.71
C PHE A 44 2.55 2.13 -0.42
N GLN A 45 2.40 1.32 0.64
CA GLN A 45 3.36 0.31 1.04
C GLN A 45 2.61 -1.03 1.10
N GLY A 46 2.92 -1.91 0.16
CA GLY A 46 2.22 -3.17 0.02
C GLY A 46 2.44 -3.79 -1.36
N CYS A 47 1.64 -4.80 -1.68
CA CYS A 47 1.66 -5.44 -2.98
C CYS A 47 0.45 -5.02 -3.81
N MET A 48 0.67 -4.83 -5.11
CA MET A 48 -0.38 -4.65 -6.10
C MET A 48 -0.28 -5.77 -7.13
N GLN A 49 -1.42 -6.18 -7.67
CA GLN A 49 -1.50 -7.18 -8.72
C GLN A 49 -2.67 -6.86 -9.66
N ALA A 50 -2.69 -7.47 -10.84
CA ALA A 50 -3.75 -7.30 -11.83
C ALA A 50 -4.04 -5.82 -12.17
N ILE A 51 -2.98 -5.07 -12.50
CA ILE A 51 -3.08 -3.66 -12.89
C ILE A 51 -3.49 -3.59 -14.37
N LEU A 52 -4.67 -3.00 -14.63
CA LEU A 52 -5.15 -2.71 -15.97
C LEU A 52 -5.18 -1.20 -16.17
N LEU A 53 -4.63 -0.73 -17.29
CA LEU A 53 -4.66 0.65 -17.75
C LEU A 53 -5.42 0.68 -19.07
N ASP A 54 -6.48 1.48 -19.15
CA ASP A 54 -7.34 1.55 -20.35
C ASP A 54 -7.80 0.16 -20.84
N ASP A 55 -8.21 -0.71 -19.90
CA ASP A 55 -8.60 -2.13 -20.13
C ASP A 55 -7.50 -3.04 -20.71
N GLN A 56 -6.25 -2.58 -20.72
CA GLN A 56 -5.08 -3.39 -21.10
C GLN A 56 -4.24 -3.73 -19.87
N PRO A 57 -3.78 -4.99 -19.72
CA PRO A 57 -2.88 -5.35 -18.63
C PRO A 57 -1.57 -4.58 -18.76
N ALA A 58 -1.13 -3.95 -17.67
CA ALA A 58 0.13 -3.24 -17.65
C ALA A 58 1.30 -4.23 -17.68
N ASP A 59 2.21 -4.09 -18.66
CA ASP A 59 3.36 -4.96 -18.85
C ASP A 59 4.49 -4.60 -17.87
N MET A 60 4.46 -5.22 -16.69
CA MET A 60 5.48 -5.02 -15.65
C MET A 60 6.86 -5.57 -16.05
N HIS A 61 6.93 -6.54 -16.98
CA HIS A 61 8.20 -7.07 -17.48
C HIS A 61 8.91 -6.08 -18.39
N ALA A 62 8.14 -5.35 -19.22
CA ALA A 62 8.67 -4.24 -19.99
C ALA A 62 9.17 -3.10 -19.09
N VAL A 63 8.54 -2.87 -17.93
CA VAL A 63 8.98 -1.91 -16.91
C VAL A 63 10.29 -2.37 -16.27
N GLU A 64 10.40 -3.65 -15.88
CA GLU A 64 11.64 -4.22 -15.34
C GLU A 64 12.83 -4.05 -16.30
N LYS A 65 12.58 -4.30 -17.59
CA LYS A 65 13.59 -4.17 -18.65
C LYS A 65 13.89 -2.72 -19.05
N GLY A 66 13.21 -1.74 -18.47
CA GLY A 66 13.37 -0.33 -18.80
C GLY A 66 12.90 0.02 -20.23
N ILE A 67 12.06 -0.82 -20.84
CA ILE A 67 11.47 -0.58 -22.17
C ILE A 67 10.33 0.44 -22.05
N VAL A 68 9.57 0.38 -20.95
CA VAL A 68 8.42 1.26 -20.69
C VAL A 68 8.45 1.77 -19.26
N GLY A 69 8.37 3.09 -19.05
CA GLY A 69 8.28 3.68 -17.72
C GLY A 69 9.56 3.54 -16.87
N ALA A 70 9.41 3.73 -15.55
CA ALA A 70 10.46 3.61 -14.55
C ALA A 70 9.87 3.22 -13.19
N PHE A 71 10.69 2.62 -12.33
CA PHE A 71 10.29 2.21 -10.98
C PHE A 71 11.44 2.45 -9.98
N GLU A 72 11.11 2.63 -8.71
CA GLU A 72 12.08 2.80 -7.64
C GLU A 72 11.55 2.11 -6.37
N ASN A 73 12.39 1.36 -5.65
CA ASN A 73 12.03 0.64 -4.43
C ASN A 73 10.82 -0.31 -4.59
N VAL A 74 10.71 -0.96 -5.76
CA VAL A 74 9.67 -1.97 -6.08
C VAL A 74 10.34 -3.29 -6.41
N SER A 75 9.81 -4.38 -5.84
CA SER A 75 10.12 -5.75 -6.28
C SER A 75 9.01 -6.20 -7.24
N LEU A 76 9.40 -6.57 -8.46
CA LEU A 76 8.48 -7.10 -9.46
C LEU A 76 8.39 -8.63 -9.30
N ASP A 77 7.23 -9.20 -9.63
CA ASP A 77 6.90 -10.64 -9.52
C ASP A 77 6.98 -11.27 -8.11
N MET A 78 7.29 -10.49 -7.08
CA MET A 78 7.38 -10.97 -5.71
C MET A 78 6.58 -10.10 -4.75
N CYS A 79 5.80 -10.75 -3.89
CA CYS A 79 5.12 -10.11 -2.77
C CYS A 79 5.62 -10.70 -1.45
N ALA A 80 6.48 -9.96 -0.76
CA ALA A 80 7.05 -10.36 0.52
C ALA A 80 6.45 -9.54 1.66
N ILE A 81 5.21 -9.89 2.04
CA ILE A 81 4.59 -9.31 3.24
C ILE A 81 5.09 -10.09 4.45
N ILE A 82 5.70 -9.37 5.39
CA ILE A 82 6.20 -9.94 6.64
C ILE A 82 5.18 -9.66 7.73
N ASP A 83 4.62 -10.71 8.33
CA ASP A 83 3.80 -10.60 9.53
C ASP A 83 4.70 -10.50 10.77
N ARG A 84 4.98 -9.26 11.17
CA ARG A 84 5.78 -8.89 12.35
C ARG A 84 5.04 -9.14 13.67
N CYS A 85 3.76 -9.47 13.63
CA CYS A 85 3.00 -9.86 14.82
C CYS A 85 2.97 -11.39 15.02
N MET A 86 3.66 -12.17 14.17
CA MET A 86 3.72 -13.62 14.28
C MET A 86 5.18 -14.13 14.34
N PRO A 87 5.60 -14.72 15.48
CA PRO A 87 4.86 -14.90 16.73
C PRO A 87 4.59 -13.56 17.45
N ASN A 88 3.55 -13.49 18.28
CA ASN A 88 3.22 -12.25 18.99
C ASN A 88 4.34 -11.91 20.00
N HIS A 89 5.05 -10.81 19.73
CA HIS A 89 6.13 -10.30 20.58
C HIS A 89 5.63 -9.49 21.79
N CYS A 90 4.32 -9.22 21.89
CA CYS A 90 3.72 -8.54 23.02
C CYS A 90 3.38 -9.54 24.13
N GLU A 91 3.97 -9.34 25.30
CA GLU A 91 3.79 -10.20 26.46
C GLU A 91 2.50 -9.88 27.23
N HIS A 92 2.14 -10.78 28.15
CA HIS A 92 1.02 -10.61 29.09
C HIS A 92 -0.33 -10.27 28.43
N GLY A 93 -0.58 -10.80 27.23
CA GLY A 93 -1.82 -10.55 26.49
C GLY A 93 -1.88 -9.18 25.79
N GLY A 94 -0.73 -8.49 25.65
CA GLY A 94 -0.63 -7.26 24.87
C GLY A 94 -1.04 -7.46 23.41
N ARG A 95 -1.69 -6.44 22.84
CA ARG A 95 -2.15 -6.47 21.43
C ARG A 95 -1.05 -5.95 20.51
N CYS A 96 -0.59 -6.80 19.59
CA CYS A 96 0.34 -6.39 18.54
C CYS A 96 -0.38 -5.65 17.42
N LYS A 97 0.23 -4.56 16.94
CA LYS A 97 -0.13 -3.84 15.71
C LYS A 97 1.13 -3.68 14.88
N GLN A 98 1.04 -3.88 13.58
CA GLN A 98 2.18 -3.74 12.67
C GLN A 98 1.98 -2.66 11.61
N THR A 99 3.09 -2.07 11.19
CA THR A 99 3.24 -1.25 9.99
C THR A 99 4.09 -2.01 8.96
N TRP A 100 4.30 -1.43 7.78
CA TRP A 100 5.16 -2.02 6.75
C TRP A 100 6.60 -2.29 7.24
N ASP A 101 7.10 -1.46 8.14
CA ASP A 101 8.49 -1.43 8.61
C ASP A 101 8.65 -1.89 10.07
N SER A 102 7.59 -1.86 10.89
CA SER A 102 7.71 -2.04 12.34
C SER A 102 6.48 -2.72 12.96
N PHE A 103 6.56 -2.99 14.26
CA PHE A 103 5.43 -3.37 15.09
C PHE A 103 5.41 -2.57 16.40
N SER A 104 4.26 -2.57 17.07
CA SER A 104 4.06 -1.94 18.36
C SER A 104 3.08 -2.73 19.20
N CYS A 105 3.24 -2.66 20.51
CA CYS A 105 2.35 -3.31 21.46
C CYS A 105 1.43 -2.30 22.14
N THR A 106 0.15 -2.64 22.23
CA THR A 106 -0.82 -1.96 23.09
C THR A 106 -0.95 -2.75 24.39
N CYS A 107 -0.46 -2.18 25.50
CA CYS A 107 -0.47 -2.82 26.82
C CYS A 107 -1.70 -2.47 27.68
N ASP A 108 -2.65 -1.71 27.12
CA ASP A 108 -3.85 -1.29 27.85
C ASP A 108 -4.63 -2.49 28.39
N GLY A 109 -4.89 -2.48 29.69
CA GLY A 109 -5.63 -3.53 30.38
C GLY A 109 -4.81 -4.76 30.80
N THR A 110 -3.49 -4.80 30.51
CA THR A 110 -2.63 -5.90 30.97
C THR A 110 -2.03 -5.64 32.35
N GLY A 111 -1.91 -4.38 32.76
CA GLY A 111 -1.16 -3.98 33.97
C GLY A 111 0.35 -3.90 33.75
N TYR A 112 0.82 -4.06 32.51
CA TYR A 112 2.23 -3.97 32.14
C TYR A 112 2.49 -2.77 31.22
N THR A 113 3.76 -2.36 31.13
CA THR A 113 4.26 -1.26 30.33
C THR A 113 5.53 -1.66 29.56
N GLY A 114 6.07 -0.72 28.79
CA GLY A 114 7.25 -0.94 27.93
C GLY A 114 6.88 -1.38 26.51
N ALA A 115 7.89 -1.45 25.64
CA ALA A 115 7.70 -1.68 24.20
C ALA A 115 7.04 -3.03 23.88
N THR A 116 7.25 -4.05 24.71
CA THR A 116 6.70 -5.41 24.57
C THR A 116 5.76 -5.81 25.71
N CYS A 117 5.33 -4.86 26.55
CA CYS A 117 4.51 -5.13 27.74
C CYS A 117 5.16 -6.10 28.75
N HIS A 118 6.48 -6.05 28.88
CA HIS A 118 7.23 -6.91 29.81
C HIS A 118 7.35 -6.31 31.22
N THR A 119 7.31 -4.97 31.35
CA THR A 119 7.60 -4.28 32.62
C THR A 119 6.34 -4.14 33.47
N CYS A 120 6.40 -4.51 34.76
CA CYS A 120 5.31 -4.30 35.72
C CYS A 120 5.33 -2.89 36.31
#